data_AF-A0A7Y5E6Q1-F1
#
_entry.id   AF-A0A7Y5E6Q1-F1
#
_cell.length_a   1.000
_cell.length_b   1.000
_cell.length_c   1.000
_cell.angle_alpha   90.00
_cell.angle_beta   90.00
_cell.angle_gamma   90.00
#
_symmetry.space_group_name_H-M   'P 1'
#
loop_
_entity.id
_entity.type
_entity.pdbx_description
1 polymer ?
#
loop_
_entity_poly.entity_id
_entity_poly.type
_entity_poly.pdbx_seq_one_letter_code
_entity_poly.pdbx_strand_id
1 'polypeptide(L)'
;MKYLFLILAASFSVSMSSCQSTKQTQTQVINAVTEDHSTSVYDFATGEYYSYRFADTKDQGFDVQQLISTLVKEKIPVTDLWYKFGSRSCLPPGSEMAMDVIVRPVLLIRLEKPNLAVLKLGFSQINLPEMGDCAYRVKRYRF
;
A
#
# COMPACT_ATOMS: atom_id res chain seq x y z
N MET A 1 2.87 80.04 -1.36
CA MET A 1 3.88 79.21 -2.06
C MET A 1 3.34 77.78 -2.12
N LYS A 2 3.30 77.21 -3.33
CA LYS A 2 2.77 75.89 -3.68
C LYS A 2 3.82 74.81 -3.38
N TYR A 3 3.48 73.80 -2.58
CA TYR A 3 4.15 72.48 -2.57
C TYR A 3 3.09 71.44 -2.19
N LEU A 4 2.40 70.84 -3.16
CA LEU A 4 2.78 69.67 -3.97
C LEU A 4 2.67 68.36 -3.17
N PHE A 5 1.59 67.65 -3.47
CA PHE A 5 1.30 66.25 -3.18
C PHE A 5 2.47 65.32 -3.54
N LEU A 6 2.71 64.31 -2.70
CA LEU A 6 3.20 63.01 -3.17
C LEU A 6 2.75 61.91 -2.19
N ILE A 7 1.64 61.27 -2.57
CA ILE A 7 1.11 60.05 -1.98
C ILE A 7 1.95 58.89 -2.53
N LEU A 8 2.76 58.24 -1.69
CA LEU A 8 3.36 56.93 -2.01
C LEU A 8 2.49 55.85 -1.36
N ALA A 9 1.51 55.36 -2.13
CA ALA A 9 0.79 54.14 -1.81
C ALA A 9 1.70 52.95 -2.14
N ALA A 10 2.38 52.41 -1.13
CA ALA A 10 3.12 51.16 -1.25
C ALA A 10 2.13 49.99 -1.25
N SER A 11 1.73 49.57 -2.45
CA SER A 11 0.97 48.34 -2.69
C SER A 11 1.83 47.13 -2.31
N PHE A 12 1.61 46.63 -1.10
CA PHE A 12 2.16 45.36 -0.61
C PHE A 12 1.38 44.21 -1.27
N SER A 13 1.77 43.87 -2.50
CA SER A 13 1.27 42.69 -3.21
C SER A 13 1.83 41.44 -2.53
N VAL A 14 1.10 40.93 -1.52
CA VAL A 14 1.38 39.61 -0.95
C VAL A 14 0.98 38.57 -1.98
N SER A 15 1.95 38.19 -2.81
CA SER A 15 1.86 37.04 -3.70
C SER A 15 1.69 35.79 -2.83
N MET A 16 0.44 35.37 -2.62
CA MET A 16 0.15 34.05 -2.08
C MET A 16 0.61 33.01 -3.10
N SER A 17 1.86 32.59 -2.97
CA SER A 17 2.37 31.38 -3.60
C SER A 17 1.66 30.20 -2.96
N SER A 18 0.46 29.88 -3.44
CA SER A 18 -0.17 28.59 -3.20
C SER A 18 0.72 27.54 -3.85
N CYS A 19 1.67 27.03 -3.08
CA CYS A 19 2.46 25.87 -3.46
C CYS A 19 1.53 24.65 -3.34
N GLN A 20 0.66 24.50 -4.33
CA GLN A 20 -0.20 23.34 -4.47
C GLN A 20 0.71 22.22 -4.98
N SER A 21 1.44 21.60 -4.05
CA SER A 21 2.17 20.38 -4.30
C SER A 21 1.12 19.29 -4.55
N THR A 22 0.66 19.21 -5.79
CA THR A 22 -0.12 18.09 -6.28
C THR A 22 0.84 16.91 -6.30
N LYS A 23 1.01 16.24 -5.14
CA LYS A 23 1.64 14.92 -5.10
C LYS A 23 0.91 14.09 -6.14
N GLN A 24 1.59 13.74 -7.22
CA GLN A 24 1.08 12.77 -8.18
C GLN A 24 0.73 11.52 -7.37
N THR A 25 -0.55 11.17 -7.33
CA THR A 25 -1.00 9.86 -6.88
C THR A 25 -0.31 8.86 -7.80
N GLN A 26 0.78 8.26 -7.33
CA GLN A 26 1.44 7.18 -8.07
C GLN A 26 0.47 6.01 -8.06
N THR A 27 0.06 5.58 -9.25
CA THR A 27 -0.96 4.55 -9.43
C THR A 27 -0.43 3.37 -10.23
N GLN A 28 0.88 3.27 -10.50
CA GLN A 28 1.44 2.18 -11.30
C GLN A 28 2.46 1.41 -10.48
N VAL A 29 2.54 0.09 -10.67
CA VAL A 29 3.58 -0.71 -10.01
C VAL A 29 4.95 -0.32 -10.55
N ILE A 30 5.79 0.25 -9.70
CA ILE A 30 7.18 0.62 -9.98
C ILE A 30 8.09 -0.61 -9.88
N ASN A 31 7.81 -1.52 -8.95
CA ASN A 31 8.66 -2.69 -8.71
C ASN A 31 7.87 -3.86 -8.11
N ALA A 32 8.22 -5.09 -8.48
CA ALA A 32 7.73 -6.30 -7.86
C ALA A 32 8.92 -7.18 -7.42
N VAL A 33 9.01 -7.46 -6.12
CA VAL A 33 10.09 -8.24 -5.52
C VAL A 33 9.53 -9.37 -4.69
N THR A 34 10.24 -10.50 -4.65
CA THR A 34 9.98 -11.54 -3.65
C THR A 34 10.85 -11.22 -2.44
N GLU A 35 10.23 -10.93 -1.30
CA GLU A 35 10.93 -10.77 -0.03
C GLU A 35 11.11 -12.13 0.64
N ASP A 36 12.29 -12.37 1.21
CA ASP A 36 12.60 -13.56 2.02
C ASP A 36 12.74 -13.15 3.49
N HIS A 37 11.81 -13.60 4.31
CA HIS A 37 11.70 -13.37 5.75
C HIS A 37 11.93 -14.68 6.54
N SER A 38 12.71 -15.60 5.99
CA SER A 38 13.09 -16.83 6.67
C SER A 38 13.88 -16.62 7.96
N THR A 39 14.66 -15.53 8.01
CA THR A 39 15.60 -15.22 9.09
C THR A 39 15.47 -13.79 9.61
N SER A 40 14.55 -13.00 9.03
CA SER A 40 14.29 -11.62 9.39
C SER A 40 12.83 -11.42 9.75
N VAL A 41 12.57 -10.53 10.70
CA VAL A 41 11.21 -10.07 10.99
C VAL A 41 10.73 -9.08 9.93
N TYR A 42 9.42 -9.03 9.73
CA TYR A 42 8.80 -8.02 8.88
C TYR A 42 9.00 -6.63 9.47
N ASP A 43 9.53 -5.71 8.65
CA ASP A 43 9.61 -4.29 8.96
C ASP A 43 8.57 -3.52 8.14
N PHE A 44 7.43 -3.26 8.79
CA PHE A 44 6.30 -2.56 8.20
C PHE A 44 6.42 -1.05 8.46
N ALA A 45 6.70 -0.29 7.40
CA ALA A 45 6.82 1.17 7.47
C ALA A 45 5.51 1.85 7.89
N THR A 46 5.57 3.01 8.54
CA THR A 46 4.38 3.76 8.97
C THR A 46 3.39 4.01 7.82
N GLY A 47 2.09 3.86 8.09
CA GLY A 47 1.02 4.12 7.14
C GLY A 47 -0.31 3.53 7.59
N GLU A 48 -1.27 3.62 6.68
CA GLU A 48 -2.62 3.07 6.85
C GLU A 48 -2.71 1.71 6.17
N TYR A 49 -3.11 0.70 6.95
CA TYR A 49 -3.08 -0.68 6.52
C TYR A 49 -4.47 -1.25 6.28
N TYR A 50 -4.59 -2.04 5.22
CA TYR A 50 -5.81 -2.73 4.88
C TYR A 50 -5.52 -4.16 4.43
N SER A 51 -6.25 -5.13 4.99
CA SER A 51 -6.19 -6.54 4.57
C SER A 51 -7.38 -6.89 3.69
N TYR A 52 -7.12 -7.64 2.62
CA TYR A 52 -8.16 -8.20 1.77
C TYR A 52 -8.87 -9.37 2.46
N ARG A 53 -10.19 -9.44 2.33
CA ARG A 53 -10.99 -10.56 2.84
C ARG A 53 -11.19 -11.60 1.75
N PHE A 54 -10.41 -12.67 1.79
CA PHE A 54 -10.63 -13.82 0.91
C PHE A 54 -11.94 -14.54 1.30
N ALA A 55 -12.73 -14.93 0.30
CA ALA A 55 -14.00 -15.63 0.53
C ALA A 55 -13.82 -17.08 0.99
N ASP A 56 -12.71 -17.72 0.62
CA ASP A 56 -12.31 -19.06 1.05
C ASP A 56 -10.87 -19.04 1.59
N THR A 57 -10.54 -20.02 2.41
CA THR A 57 -9.18 -20.37 2.84
C THR A 57 -8.26 -20.80 1.69
N LYS A 58 -8.84 -21.11 0.52
CA LYS A 58 -8.13 -21.46 -0.70
C LYS A 58 -8.10 -20.27 -1.64
N ASP A 59 -6.91 -20.03 -2.15
CA ASP A 59 -6.61 -18.96 -3.10
C ASP A 59 -6.80 -19.40 -4.56
N GLN A 60 -7.63 -20.42 -4.82
CA GLN A 60 -7.76 -21.02 -6.14
C GLN A 60 -8.42 -20.05 -7.11
N GLY A 61 -7.60 -19.40 -7.93
CA GLY A 61 -8.04 -18.48 -8.99
C GLY A 61 -8.06 -17.00 -8.59
N PHE A 62 -7.50 -16.62 -7.45
CA PHE A 62 -7.33 -15.20 -7.15
C PHE A 62 -6.28 -14.57 -8.07
N ASP A 63 -6.72 -13.58 -8.84
CA ASP A 63 -5.84 -12.85 -9.74
C ASP A 63 -5.37 -11.54 -9.07
N VAL A 64 -4.19 -11.61 -8.46
CA VAL A 64 -3.53 -10.43 -7.87
C VAL A 64 -3.25 -9.34 -8.91
N GLN A 65 -2.97 -9.70 -10.17
CA GLN A 65 -2.70 -8.72 -11.23
C GLN A 65 -3.97 -7.98 -11.64
N GLN A 66 -5.10 -8.68 -11.66
CA GLN A 66 -6.41 -8.05 -11.87
C GLN A 66 -6.73 -7.07 -10.72
N LEU A 67 -6.49 -7.45 -9.46
CA LEU A 67 -6.72 -6.55 -8.33
C LEU A 67 -5.81 -5.31 -8.40
N ILE A 68 -4.52 -5.49 -8.69
CA ILE A 68 -3.57 -4.39 -8.91
C ILE A 68 -4.11 -3.45 -10.00
N SER A 69 -4.53 -4.00 -11.14
CA SER A 69 -5.09 -3.23 -12.25
C SER A 69 -6.33 -2.43 -11.84
N THR A 70 -7.20 -3.00 -11.00
CA THR A 70 -8.35 -2.29 -10.43
C THR A 70 -7.90 -1.16 -9.49
N LEU A 71 -6.93 -1.39 -8.59
CA LEU A 71 -6.39 -0.35 -7.70
C LEU A 71 -5.82 0.84 -8.50
N VAL A 72 -5.10 0.55 -9.59
CA VAL A 72 -4.58 1.55 -10.55
C VAL A 72 -5.72 2.33 -11.20
N LYS A 73 -6.71 1.62 -11.76
CA LYS A 73 -7.83 2.19 -12.50
C LYS A 73 -8.69 3.10 -11.61
N GLU A 74 -8.94 2.68 -10.38
CA GLU A 74 -9.69 3.44 -9.37
C GLU A 74 -8.87 4.57 -8.72
N LYS A 75 -7.61 4.76 -9.15
CA LYS A 75 -6.70 5.80 -8.66
C LYS A 75 -6.49 5.75 -7.14
N ILE A 76 -6.44 4.55 -6.58
CA ILE A 76 -6.15 4.35 -5.16
C ILE A 76 -4.64 4.52 -4.95
N PRO A 77 -4.19 5.44 -4.06
CA PRO A 77 -2.78 5.72 -3.80
C PRO A 77 -2.14 4.65 -2.91
N VAL A 78 -2.14 3.39 -3.38
CA VAL A 78 -1.39 2.32 -2.71
C VAL A 78 0.10 2.66 -2.78
N THR A 79 0.83 2.43 -1.71
CA THR A 79 2.30 2.58 -1.69
C THR A 79 2.99 1.23 -1.74
N ASP A 80 2.46 0.27 -0.99
CA ASP A 80 2.94 -1.11 -0.98
C ASP A 80 1.76 -2.09 -0.98
N LEU A 81 1.93 -3.22 -1.67
CA LEU A 81 1.05 -4.38 -1.60
C LEU A 81 1.90 -5.61 -1.33
N TRP A 82 1.59 -6.37 -0.28
CA TRP A 82 2.15 -7.67 -0.01
C TRP A 82 1.13 -8.75 -0.29
N TYR A 83 1.59 -9.86 -0.87
CA TYR A 83 0.77 -11.00 -1.18
C TYR A 83 1.49 -12.31 -0.87
N LYS A 84 0.81 -13.15 -0.09
CA LYS A 84 1.16 -14.52 0.21
C LYS A 84 0.04 -15.43 -0.28
N PHE A 85 0.38 -16.37 -1.16
CA PHE A 85 -0.54 -17.38 -1.66
C PHE A 85 -0.92 -18.38 -0.55
N GLY A 86 -2.16 -18.88 -0.58
CA GLY A 86 -2.62 -19.91 0.35
C GLY A 86 -2.14 -21.31 -0.04
N SER A 87 -1.78 -22.17 0.91
CA SER A 87 -1.27 -23.52 0.64
C SER A 87 -1.84 -24.55 1.61
N ARG A 88 -1.77 -25.83 1.24
CA ARG A 88 -2.04 -26.97 2.16
C ARG A 88 -0.79 -27.52 2.80
N SER A 89 0.35 -26.94 2.49
CA SER A 89 1.59 -27.30 3.13
C SER A 89 2.43 -26.07 3.43
N CYS A 90 3.23 -26.18 4.48
CA CYS A 90 4.20 -25.20 4.88
C CYS A 90 5.57 -25.86 4.90
N LEU A 91 6.53 -25.25 4.20
CA LEU A 91 7.92 -25.67 4.22
C LEU A 91 8.71 -24.63 5.02
N PRO A 92 9.10 -24.91 6.27
CA PRO A 92 9.95 -24.02 7.04
C PRO A 92 11.30 -23.78 6.34
N PRO A 93 11.91 -22.60 6.51
CA PRO A 93 13.23 -22.33 5.95
C PRO A 93 14.27 -23.33 6.45
N GLY A 94 15.10 -23.83 5.53
CA GLY A 94 16.15 -24.81 5.85
C GLY A 94 15.64 -26.23 6.12
N SER A 95 14.33 -26.48 6.01
CA SER A 95 13.74 -27.82 6.05
C SER A 95 13.56 -28.38 4.64
N GLU A 96 13.80 -29.67 4.46
CA GLU A 96 13.38 -30.42 3.26
C GLU A 96 12.00 -31.09 3.45
N MET A 97 11.46 -31.05 4.66
CA MET A 97 10.16 -31.62 5.01
C MET A 97 9.08 -30.55 5.06
N ALA A 98 8.05 -30.72 4.23
CA ALA A 98 6.83 -29.91 4.27
C ALA A 98 5.85 -30.48 5.30
N MET A 99 5.29 -29.62 6.13
CA MET A 99 4.22 -29.94 7.08
C MET A 99 2.87 -29.77 6.40
N ASP A 100 1.96 -30.72 6.58
CA ASP A 100 0.57 -30.62 6.12
C ASP A 100 -0.21 -29.70 7.06
N VAL A 101 -0.41 -28.45 6.63
CA VAL A 101 -1.08 -27.40 7.40
C VAL A 101 -1.82 -26.45 6.46
N ILE A 102 -2.96 -25.93 6.90
CA ILE A 102 -3.72 -24.95 6.12
C ILE A 102 -3.08 -23.57 6.28
N VAL A 103 -2.31 -23.14 5.28
CA VAL A 103 -1.76 -21.79 5.17
C VAL A 103 -2.77 -20.91 4.45
N ARG A 104 -3.33 -19.92 5.15
CA ARG A 104 -4.30 -18.99 4.55
C ARG A 104 -3.60 -17.96 3.66
N PRO A 105 -4.21 -17.56 2.53
CA PRO A 105 -3.72 -16.44 1.74
C PRO A 105 -3.83 -15.15 2.53
N VAL A 106 -2.89 -14.23 2.29
CA VAL A 106 -2.90 -12.89 2.88
C VAL A 106 -2.55 -11.89 1.79
N LEU A 107 -3.36 -10.83 1.69
CA LEU A 107 -3.07 -9.68 0.85
C LEU A 107 -3.26 -8.43 1.69
N LEU A 108 -2.18 -7.67 1.81
CA LEU A 108 -2.06 -6.49 2.66
C LEU A 108 -1.68 -5.32 1.76
N ILE A 109 -2.33 -4.17 1.93
CA ILE A 109 -1.88 -2.93 1.30
C ILE A 109 -1.58 -1.87 2.34
N ARG A 110 -0.63 -0.99 2.02
CA ARG A 110 -0.29 0.22 2.78
C ARG A 110 -0.56 1.45 1.94
N LEU A 111 -1.17 2.45 2.56
CA LEU A 111 -1.37 3.79 2.01
C LEU A 111 -0.73 4.83 2.94
N GLU A 112 -0.37 5.98 2.41
CA GLU A 112 0.11 7.13 3.22
C GLU A 112 -1.01 7.80 4.04
N LYS A 113 -2.26 7.71 3.57
CA LYS A 113 -3.44 8.33 4.19
C LYS A 113 -4.65 7.41 4.06
N PRO A 114 -5.65 7.53 4.96
CA PRO A 114 -6.84 6.69 4.89
C PRO A 114 -7.59 6.89 3.58
N ASN A 115 -8.12 5.81 3.00
CA ASN A 115 -8.94 5.87 1.81
C ASN A 115 -10.11 4.89 1.87
N LEU A 116 -11.33 5.40 2.00
CA LEU A 116 -12.54 4.58 2.11
C LEU A 116 -12.92 3.84 0.81
N ALA A 117 -12.38 4.24 -0.35
CA ALA A 117 -12.64 3.54 -1.62
C ALA A 117 -12.10 2.11 -1.60
N VAL A 118 -11.01 1.88 -0.86
CA VAL A 118 -10.39 0.57 -0.66
C VAL A 118 -11.38 -0.44 -0.06
N LEU A 119 -12.25 0.01 0.86
CA LEU A 119 -13.22 -0.86 1.53
C LEU A 119 -14.25 -1.45 0.56
N LYS A 120 -14.56 -0.73 -0.54
CA LYS A 120 -15.47 -1.21 -1.59
C LYS A 120 -14.87 -2.35 -2.42
N LEU A 121 -13.56 -2.54 -2.34
CA LEU A 121 -12.83 -3.59 -3.03
C LEU A 121 -12.65 -4.85 -2.18
N GLY A 122 -13.37 -4.99 -1.05
CA GLY A 122 -13.29 -6.18 -0.20
C GLY A 122 -12.17 -6.14 0.85
N PHE A 123 -11.56 -4.97 1.05
CA PHE A 123 -10.58 -4.74 2.10
C PHE A 123 -11.23 -4.34 3.42
N SER A 124 -10.49 -4.52 4.51
CA SER A 124 -10.81 -3.99 5.83
C SER A 124 -9.58 -3.34 6.44
N GLN A 125 -9.77 -2.19 7.08
CA GLN A 125 -8.68 -1.49 7.77
C GLN A 125 -8.21 -2.32 8.96
N ILE A 126 -6.90 -2.34 9.19
CA ILE A 126 -6.27 -3.03 10.31
C ILE A 126 -5.24 -2.12 10.97
N ASN A 127 -5.03 -2.30 12.27
CA ASN A 127 -4.06 -1.49 13.03
C ASN A 127 -2.70 -2.19 13.17
N LEU A 128 -2.66 -3.51 12.97
CA LEU A 128 -1.47 -4.33 13.13
C LEU A 128 -1.25 -5.11 11.82
N PRO A 129 -0.33 -4.68 10.94
CA PRO A 129 -0.03 -5.39 9.72
C PRO A 129 0.65 -6.73 10.02
N GLU A 130 0.17 -7.80 9.39
CA GLU A 130 0.76 -9.13 9.49
C GLU A 130 0.59 -9.89 8.16
N MET A 131 1.55 -10.76 7.85
CA MET A 131 1.45 -11.71 6.74
C MET A 131 0.97 -13.10 7.19
N GLY A 132 0.71 -13.29 8.48
CA GLY A 132 0.32 -14.55 9.10
C GLY A 132 1.38 -15.66 9.02
N ASP A 133 1.00 -16.87 9.42
CA ASP A 133 1.93 -18.01 9.50
C ASP A 133 2.49 -18.44 8.15
N CYS A 134 3.68 -19.04 8.17
CA CYS A 134 4.34 -19.58 6.98
C CYS A 134 4.59 -18.54 5.87
N ALA A 135 4.70 -17.27 6.26
CA ALA A 135 5.00 -16.14 5.39
C ALA A 135 6.51 -15.93 5.20
N TYR A 136 7.26 -16.99 4.91
CA TYR A 136 8.71 -16.87 4.74
C TYR A 136 9.10 -16.19 3.43
N ARG A 137 8.30 -16.38 2.37
CA ARG A 137 8.51 -15.74 1.07
C ARG A 137 7.22 -15.13 0.59
N VAL A 138 7.24 -13.82 0.37
CA VAL A 138 6.05 -13.06 -0.05
C VAL A 138 6.38 -12.17 -1.23
N LYS A 139 5.40 -11.96 -2.11
CA LYS A 139 5.55 -10.98 -3.18
C LYS A 139 5.17 -9.60 -2.65
N ARG A 140 6.04 -8.62 -2.83
CA ARG A 140 5.76 -7.20 -2.57
C ARG A 140 5.77 -6.43 -3.87
N TYR A 141 4.74 -5.63 -4.08
CA TYR A 141 4.60 -4.68 -5.17
C TYR A 141 4.69 -3.27 -4.60
N ARG A 142 5.59 -2.45 -5.15
CA ARG A 142 5.73 -1.04 -4.83
C ARG A 142 5.12 -0.23 -5.96
N PHE A 143 4.30 0.75 -5.59
CA PHE A 143 3.62 1.66 -6.52
C PHE A 143 4.30 3.01 -6.54
#